data_AF-A0A829H6Y3-F1
#
_entry.id   AF-A0A829H6Y3-F1
#
_cell.length_a   1.000
_cell.length_b   1.000
_cell.length_c   1.000
_cell.angle_alpha   90.00
_cell.angle_beta   90.00
_cell.angle_gamma   90.00
#
_symmetry.space_group_name_H-M   'P 1'
#
loop_
_entity.id
_entity.type
_entity.pdbx_description
1 polymer ?
#
loop_
_entity_poly.entity_id
_entity_poly.type
_entity_poly.pdbx_seq_one_letter_code
_entity_poly.pdbx_strand_id
1 'polypeptide(L)'
;MLKKTMSGHGASTQEKTAALTRYSQMSDQAVYQALKTNPDGLSSTEAADRLEAVGANTVVTQHPRPWYLILLSAFNEPFVWVLAFLVAVSTATADYDGAMMMSLMIVLSVTIHFWQEYRSQKASHALAALIANTTAVTRDGQTQERSMDDVVPGDVVQLAT
;
A
#
# COMPACT_ATOMS: atom_id res chain seq x y z
N MET A 1 -13.19 -9.60 -19.42
CA MET A 1 -13.91 -9.62 -18.12
C MET A 1 -13.21 -8.88 -16.97
N LEU A 2 -12.03 -8.26 -17.16
CA LEU A 2 -11.27 -7.55 -16.10
C LEU A 2 -11.65 -6.07 -15.89
N LYS A 3 -12.60 -5.51 -16.65
CA LYS A 3 -12.92 -4.08 -16.62
C LYS A 3 -13.98 -3.67 -15.58
N LYS A 4 -14.66 -4.63 -14.94
CA LYS A 4 -15.84 -4.36 -14.07
C LYS A 4 -15.48 -4.15 -12.60
N THR A 5 -14.28 -4.50 -12.14
CA THR A 5 -13.84 -4.34 -10.74
C THR A 5 -13.23 -2.97 -10.42
N MET A 6 -12.76 -2.21 -11.42
CA MET A 6 -12.15 -0.88 -11.23
C MET A 6 -13.17 0.28 -11.21
N SER A 7 -14.40 0.06 -11.68
CA SER A 7 -15.41 1.13 -11.83
C SER A 7 -16.15 1.45 -10.52
N GLY A 8 -16.24 0.52 -9.57
CA GLY A 8 -16.94 0.73 -8.30
C GLY A 8 -16.11 1.51 -7.26
N HIS A 9 -14.78 1.37 -7.30
CA HIS A 9 -13.88 2.06 -6.37
C HIS A 9 -13.70 3.55 -6.73
N GLY A 10 -13.73 3.88 -8.02
CA GLY A 10 -13.59 5.27 -8.49
C GLY A 10 -14.74 6.18 -8.06
N ALA A 11 -15.98 5.70 -8.11
CA ALA A 11 -17.17 6.50 -7.74
C ALA A 11 -17.21 6.82 -6.23
N SER A 12 -16.98 5.82 -5.36
CA SER A 12 -16.92 6.03 -3.91
C SER A 12 -15.74 6.94 -3.50
N THR A 13 -14.61 6.84 -4.21
CA THR A 13 -13.45 7.69 -3.94
C THR A 13 -13.71 9.14 -4.35
N GLN A 14 -14.33 9.37 -5.51
CA GLN A 14 -14.70 10.71 -5.96
C GLN A 14 -15.71 11.40 -5.03
N GLU A 15 -16.72 10.67 -4.56
CA GLU A 15 -17.69 11.18 -3.58
C GLU A 15 -17.02 11.55 -2.25
N LYS A 16 -16.13 10.70 -1.74
CA LYS A 16 -15.37 10.97 -0.51
C LYS A 16 -14.44 12.17 -0.67
N THR A 17 -13.73 12.29 -1.79
CA THR A 17 -12.86 13.45 -2.05
C THR A 17 -13.66 14.74 -2.12
N ALA A 18 -14.80 14.76 -2.80
CA ALA A 18 -15.67 15.93 -2.86
C ALA A 18 -16.20 16.33 -1.46
N ALA A 19 -16.56 15.34 -0.63
CA ALA A 19 -16.96 15.58 0.76
C ALA A 19 -15.82 16.18 1.60
N LEU A 20 -14.60 15.65 1.48
CA LEU A 20 -13.42 16.16 2.19
C LEU A 20 -13.06 17.59 1.78
N THR A 21 -13.12 17.90 0.48
CA THR A 21 -12.92 19.28 -0.01
C THR A 21 -13.95 20.23 0.57
N ARG A 22 -15.22 19.80 0.67
CA ARG A 22 -16.26 20.59 1.32
C ARG A 22 -15.95 20.83 2.80
N TYR A 23 -15.53 19.81 3.54
CA TYR A 23 -15.17 19.96 4.95
C TYR A 23 -13.97 20.90 5.17
N SER A 24 -12.96 20.88 4.29
CA SER A 24 -11.80 21.78 4.40
C SER A 24 -12.12 23.27 4.23
N GLN A 25 -13.29 23.59 3.68
CA GLN A 25 -13.75 24.97 3.45
C GLN A 25 -14.78 25.43 4.49
N MET A 26 -15.22 24.53 5.38
CA MET A 26 -16.17 24.82 6.44
C MET A 26 -15.47 25.37 7.68
N SER A 27 -16.20 26.12 8.51
CA SER A 27 -15.74 26.49 9.85
C SER A 27 -15.78 25.29 10.79
N ASP A 28 -14.94 25.30 11.83
CA ASP A 28 -14.84 24.19 12.80
C ASP A 28 -16.20 23.77 13.37
N GLN A 29 -17.04 24.74 13.76
CA GLN A 29 -18.40 24.48 14.26
C GLN A 29 -19.29 23.78 13.22
N ALA A 30 -19.17 24.15 11.95
CA ALA A 30 -19.95 23.53 10.88
C ALA A 30 -19.47 22.10 10.59
N VAL A 31 -18.16 21.83 10.71
CA VAL A 31 -17.61 20.48 10.60
C VAL A 31 -18.08 19.60 11.76
N TYR A 32 -18.06 20.12 12.99
CA TYR A 32 -18.58 19.42 14.17
C TYR A 32 -20.05 19.02 14.02
N GLN A 33 -20.90 19.94 13.52
CA GLN A 33 -22.29 19.59 13.25
C GLN A 33 -22.44 18.57 12.11
N ALA A 34 -21.69 18.73 11.02
CA ALA A 34 -21.77 17.82 9.87
C ALA A 34 -21.34 16.39 10.22
N LEU A 35 -20.31 16.23 11.03
CA LEU A 35 -19.78 14.94 11.49
C LEU A 35 -20.42 14.44 12.80
N LYS A 36 -21.40 15.19 13.34
CA LYS A 36 -22.06 14.93 14.62
C LYS A 36 -21.03 14.60 15.71
N THR A 37 -20.07 15.49 15.89
CA THR A 37 -18.99 15.36 16.88
C THR A 37 -18.82 16.68 17.63
N ASN A 38 -17.98 16.69 18.66
CA ASN A 38 -17.79 17.83 19.56
C ASN A 38 -16.29 18.13 19.76
N PRO A 39 -15.90 19.32 20.26
CA PRO A 39 -14.50 19.65 20.55
C PRO A 39 -13.86 18.72 21.57
N ASP A 40 -14.65 18.20 22.52
CA ASP A 40 -14.22 17.24 23.54
C ASP A 40 -14.09 15.80 23.00
N GLY A 41 -14.28 15.60 21.69
CA GLY A 41 -14.21 14.30 21.04
C GLY A 41 -15.52 13.51 21.06
N LEU A 42 -15.44 12.28 20.54
CA LEU A 42 -16.54 11.31 20.54
C LEU A 42 -16.60 10.55 21.87
N SER A 43 -17.77 10.01 22.22
CA SER A 43 -17.84 9.04 23.30
C SER A 43 -17.26 7.69 22.88
N SER A 44 -16.72 6.92 23.85
CA SER A 44 -16.20 5.57 23.56
C SER A 44 -17.25 4.65 22.93
N THR A 45 -18.53 4.81 23.28
CA THR A 45 -19.64 4.04 22.72
C THR A 45 -19.95 4.44 21.28
N GLU A 46 -20.04 5.74 20.98
CA GLU A 46 -20.29 6.21 19.61
C GLU A 46 -19.15 5.84 18.66
N ALA A 47 -17.91 5.87 19.17
CA ALA A 47 -16.76 5.45 18.39
C ALA A 47 -16.83 3.95 18.04
N ALA A 48 -17.23 3.10 18.99
CA ALA A 48 -17.42 1.67 18.75
C ALA A 48 -18.54 1.41 17.73
N ASP A 49 -19.70 2.08 17.87
CA ASP A 49 -20.82 1.95 16.94
C ASP A 49 -20.42 2.38 15.51
N ARG A 50 -19.65 3.47 15.39
CA ARG A 50 -19.13 3.94 14.10
C ARG A 50 -18.08 2.98 13.52
N LEU A 51 -17.25 2.38 14.36
CA LEU A 51 -16.24 1.41 13.92
C LEU A 51 -16.91 0.16 13.35
N GLU A 52 -18.00 -0.31 13.96
CA GLU A 52 -18.80 -1.42 13.43
C GLU A 52 -19.49 -1.05 12.11
N ALA A 53 -19.99 0.19 11.98
CA ALA A 53 -20.70 0.65 10.79
C ALA A 53 -19.78 0.94 9.59
N VAL A 54 -18.60 1.51 9.84
CA VAL A 54 -17.66 1.99 8.81
C VAL A 54 -16.55 0.97 8.52
N GLY A 55 -16.22 0.13 9.51
CA GLY A 55 -15.09 -0.79 9.48
C GLY A 55 -13.79 -0.14 9.96
N ALA A 56 -12.79 -0.99 10.23
CA ALA A 56 -11.46 -0.56 10.68
C ALA A 56 -10.79 0.39 9.68
N ASN A 57 -10.11 1.41 10.19
CA ASN A 57 -9.35 2.37 9.40
C ASN A 57 -7.98 1.80 9.00
N THR A 58 -8.03 0.70 8.26
CA THR A 58 -6.84 0.05 7.72
C THR A 58 -6.54 0.63 6.34
N VAL A 59 -5.36 1.24 6.20
CA VAL A 59 -4.85 1.65 4.89
C VAL A 59 -4.64 0.38 4.07
N VAL A 60 -5.21 0.34 2.86
CA VAL A 60 -5.00 -0.77 1.92
C VAL A 60 -3.53 -0.85 1.59
N THR A 61 -2.77 -1.62 2.36
CA THR A 61 -1.39 -1.97 2.07
C THR A 61 -1.41 -2.85 0.84
N GLN A 62 -0.66 -2.44 -0.18
CA GLN A 62 -0.50 -3.26 -1.37
C GLN A 62 0.06 -4.61 -0.90
N HIS A 63 -0.68 -5.68 -1.19
CA HIS A 63 -0.25 -7.03 -0.82
C HIS A 63 1.18 -7.25 -1.32
N PRO A 64 2.06 -7.87 -0.50
CA PRO A 64 3.41 -8.20 -0.93
C PRO A 64 3.33 -8.96 -2.25
N ARG A 65 4.12 -8.55 -3.25
CA ARG A 65 4.06 -9.20 -4.56
C ARG A 65 4.43 -10.67 -4.34
N PRO A 66 3.60 -11.61 -4.78
CA PRO A 66 3.89 -13.02 -4.58
C PRO A 66 5.18 -13.40 -5.31
N TRP A 67 5.93 -14.36 -4.75
CA TRP A 67 7.26 -14.75 -5.21
C TRP A 67 7.32 -15.11 -6.71
N TYR A 68 6.24 -15.67 -7.26
CA TYR A 68 6.15 -16.01 -8.68
C TYR A 68 6.04 -14.77 -9.59
N LEU A 69 5.40 -13.69 -9.13
CA LEU A 69 5.36 -12.42 -9.88
C LEU A 69 6.73 -11.73 -9.85
N ILE A 70 7.45 -11.84 -8.74
CA ILE A 70 8.82 -11.34 -8.62
C ILE A 70 9.72 -12.07 -9.63
N LEU A 71 9.60 -13.41 -9.67
CA LEU A 71 10.35 -14.22 -10.64
C LEU A 71 9.99 -13.84 -12.09
N LEU A 72 8.70 -13.69 -12.41
CA LEU A 72 8.26 -13.30 -13.75
C LEU A 72 8.74 -11.89 -14.12
N SER A 73 8.78 -10.96 -13.17
CA SER A 73 9.34 -9.62 -13.40
C SER A 73 10.84 -9.63 -13.64
N ALA A 74 11.59 -10.53 -12.98
CA ALA A 74 13.03 -10.68 -13.21
C ALA A 74 13.34 -11.22 -14.62
N PHE A 75 12.45 -12.02 -15.21
CA PHE A 75 12.54 -12.41 -16.62
C PHE A 75 12.19 -11.30 -17.60
N ASN A 76 11.39 -10.32 -17.17
CA ASN A 76 10.94 -9.22 -18.01
C ASN A 76 11.91 -8.03 -18.02
N GLU A 77 13.11 -8.22 -17.47
CA GLU A 77 14.21 -7.25 -17.56
C GLU A 77 14.75 -7.18 -18.99
N PRO A 78 14.81 -5.99 -19.63
CA PRO A 78 15.31 -5.83 -20.99
C PRO A 78 16.69 -6.45 -21.21
N PHE A 79 17.54 -6.48 -20.18
CA PHE A 79 18.87 -7.06 -20.24
C PHE A 79 18.85 -8.59 -20.41
N VAL A 80 17.91 -9.29 -19.77
CA VAL A 80 17.75 -10.75 -19.88
C VAL A 80 17.37 -11.14 -21.31
N TRP A 81 16.53 -10.34 -21.97
CA TRP A 81 16.16 -10.55 -23.37
C TRP A 81 17.34 -10.43 -24.34
N VAL A 82 18.24 -9.45 -24.11
CA VAL A 82 19.46 -9.29 -24.93
C VAL A 82 20.38 -10.51 -24.78
N LEU A 83 20.59 -10.97 -23.55
CA LEU A 83 21.41 -12.15 -23.28
C LEU A 83 20.79 -13.44 -23.85
N ALA A 84 19.48 -13.61 -23.72
CA ALA A 84 18.76 -14.74 -24.31
C ALA A 84 18.89 -14.75 -25.84
N PHE A 85 18.85 -13.58 -26.49
CA PHE A 85 19.10 -13.46 -27.92
C PHE A 85 20.54 -13.84 -28.28
N LEU A 86 21.54 -13.41 -27.50
CA LEU A 86 22.94 -13.78 -27.73
C LEU A 86 23.18 -15.30 -27.59
N VAL A 87 22.55 -15.95 -26.60
CA VAL A 87 22.59 -17.41 -26.46
C VAL A 87 21.98 -18.10 -27.67
N ALA A 88 20.84 -17.61 -28.19
CA ALA A 88 20.22 -18.16 -29.40
C ALA A 88 21.13 -18.03 -30.64
N VAL A 89 21.82 -16.89 -30.80
CA VAL A 89 22.76 -16.68 -31.92
C VAL A 89 24.02 -17.56 -31.77
N SER A 90 24.56 -17.67 -30.57
CA SER A 90 25.75 -18.48 -30.28
C SER A 90 25.51 -19.97 -30.48
N THR A 91 24.36 -20.49 -30.03
CA THR A 91 23.93 -21.88 -30.31
C THR A 91 23.71 -22.13 -31.80
N ALA A 92 23.14 -21.17 -32.55
CA ALA A 92 23.01 -21.27 -34.00
C ALA A 92 24.36 -21.30 -34.73
N THR A 93 25.40 -20.70 -34.15
CA THR A 93 26.77 -20.69 -34.68
C THR A 93 27.59 -21.91 -34.23
N ALA A 94 26.98 -22.86 -33.52
CA ALA A 94 27.61 -24.04 -32.91
C ALA A 94 28.73 -23.71 -31.89
N ASP A 95 28.72 -22.51 -31.32
CA ASP A 95 29.61 -22.09 -30.23
C ASP A 95 28.98 -22.44 -28.88
N TYR A 96 29.06 -23.72 -28.53
CA TYR A 96 28.44 -24.24 -27.31
C TYR A 96 29.14 -23.74 -26.03
N ASP A 97 30.45 -23.47 -26.10
CA ASP A 97 31.22 -22.96 -24.96
C ASP A 97 30.79 -21.53 -24.60
N GLY A 98 30.63 -20.67 -25.63
CA GLY A 98 30.08 -19.32 -25.45
C GLY A 98 28.65 -19.33 -24.92
N ALA A 99 27.78 -20.17 -25.49
CA ALA A 99 26.40 -20.32 -25.05
C ALA A 99 26.29 -20.80 -23.59
N MET A 100 27.16 -21.73 -23.17
CA MET A 100 27.18 -22.23 -21.79
C MET A 100 27.58 -21.13 -20.80
N MET A 101 28.65 -20.37 -21.10
CA MET A 101 29.09 -19.26 -20.25
C MET A 101 28.02 -18.17 -20.10
N MET A 102 27.39 -17.76 -21.20
CA MET A 102 26.31 -16.77 -21.16
C MET A 102 25.09 -17.29 -20.40
N SER A 103 24.71 -18.56 -20.59
CA SER A 103 23.60 -19.17 -19.86
C SER A 103 23.85 -19.14 -18.35
N LEU A 104 25.07 -19.48 -17.92
CA LEU A 104 25.46 -19.39 -16.51
C LEU A 104 25.36 -17.96 -15.98
N MET A 105 25.82 -16.97 -16.75
CA MET A 105 25.70 -15.55 -16.37
C MET A 105 24.25 -15.09 -16.23
N ILE A 106 23.35 -15.51 -17.13
CA ILE A 106 21.91 -15.21 -17.04
C ILE A 106 21.34 -15.77 -15.74
N VAL A 107 21.61 -17.03 -15.43
CA VAL A 107 21.10 -17.69 -14.22
C VAL A 107 21.58 -16.95 -12.97
N LEU A 108 22.86 -16.58 -12.91
CA LEU A 108 23.41 -15.78 -11.81
C LEU A 108 22.73 -14.41 -11.70
N SER A 109 22.60 -13.71 -12.82
CA SER A 109 22.00 -12.37 -12.87
C SER A 109 20.55 -12.39 -12.38
N VAL A 110 19.71 -13.28 -12.92
CA VAL A 110 18.29 -13.42 -12.52
C VAL A 110 18.19 -13.77 -11.03
N THR A 111 19.06 -14.65 -10.53
CA THR A 111 19.08 -15.03 -9.10
C THR A 111 19.42 -13.84 -8.20
N ILE A 112 20.44 -13.05 -8.57
CA ILE A 112 20.84 -11.85 -7.82
C ILE A 112 19.71 -10.81 -7.85
N HIS A 113 19.11 -10.56 -9.02
CA HIS A 113 17.98 -9.64 -9.17
C HIS A 113 16.78 -10.06 -8.31
N PHE A 114 16.42 -11.34 -8.34
CA PHE A 114 15.34 -11.89 -7.50
C PHE A 114 15.63 -11.65 -6.01
N TRP A 115 16.86 -11.91 -5.56
CA TRP A 115 17.24 -11.72 -4.16
C TRP A 115 17.20 -10.25 -3.73
N GLN A 116 17.67 -9.34 -4.60
CA GLN A 116 17.66 -7.90 -4.36
C GLN A 116 16.22 -7.38 -4.23
N GLU A 117 15.35 -7.76 -5.17
CA GLU A 117 13.95 -7.36 -5.19
C GLU A 117 13.19 -7.92 -3.97
N TYR A 118 13.42 -9.19 -3.62
CA TYR A 118 12.83 -9.81 -2.43
C TYR A 118 13.26 -9.10 -1.14
N ARG A 119 14.54 -8.76 -1.01
CA ARG A 119 15.07 -8.03 0.14
C ARG A 119 14.49 -6.61 0.23
N SER A 120 14.33 -5.93 -0.91
CA SER A 120 13.75 -4.59 -1.01
C SER A 120 12.29 -4.58 -0.55
N GLN A 121 11.49 -5.55 -1.02
CA GLN A 121 10.10 -5.67 -0.60
C GLN A 121 9.97 -5.98 0.88
N LYS A 122 10.83 -6.84 1.44
CA LYS A 122 10.85 -7.13 2.87
C LYS A 122 11.17 -5.88 3.71
N ALA A 123 12.13 -5.07 3.27
CA ALA A 123 12.47 -3.82 3.94
C ALA A 123 11.31 -2.82 3.91
N SER A 124 10.65 -2.68 2.75
CA SER A 124 9.49 -1.80 2.59
C SER A 124 8.31 -2.25 3.46
N HIS A 125 8.06 -3.56 3.53
CA HIS A 125 7.00 -4.10 4.39
C HIS A 125 7.34 -3.97 5.88
N ALA A 126 8.59 -4.17 6.28
CA ALA A 126 9.02 -3.95 7.65
C ALA A 126 8.88 -2.48 8.06
N LEU A 127 9.23 -1.55 7.16
CA LEU A 127 9.01 -0.12 7.40
C LEU A 127 7.51 0.21 7.49
N ALA A 128 6.69 -0.33 6.59
CA ALA A 128 5.24 -0.16 6.66
C ALA A 128 4.64 -0.75 7.96
N ALA A 129 5.16 -1.88 8.44
CA ALA A 129 4.71 -2.51 9.68
C ALA A 129 5.20 -1.80 10.95
N LEU A 130 6.34 -1.10 10.90
CA LEU A 130 6.79 -0.21 11.97
C LEU A 130 5.93 1.04 12.06
N ILE A 131 5.21 1.39 10.99
CA ILE A 131 4.08 2.33 11.02
C ILE A 131 2.82 1.57 11.46
N ALA A 132 2.90 0.80 12.55
CA ALA A 132 1.74 0.53 13.38
C ALA A 132 1.38 1.86 14.05
N ASN A 133 0.71 2.70 13.26
CA ASN A 133 0.54 4.11 13.54
C ASN A 133 -0.42 4.24 14.71
N THR A 134 0.09 4.43 15.92
CA THR A 134 -0.76 4.91 17.00
C THR A 134 -1.06 6.38 16.75
N THR A 135 -2.23 6.84 17.12
CA THR A 135 -2.61 8.25 17.01
C THR A 135 -3.29 8.68 18.29
N ALA A 136 -2.91 9.85 18.79
CA ALA A 136 -3.56 10.49 19.92
C ALA A 136 -4.94 10.98 19.47
N VAL A 137 -5.99 10.36 20.00
CA VAL A 137 -7.39 10.74 19.77
C VAL A 137 -8.03 11.21 21.07
N THR A 138 -8.83 12.27 21.00
CA THR A 138 -9.64 12.73 22.12
C THR A 138 -10.99 12.00 22.10
N ARG A 139 -11.29 11.25 23.16
CA ARG A 139 -12.59 10.61 23.39
C ARG A 139 -12.99 10.79 24.85
N ASP A 140 -14.28 11.01 25.09
CA ASP A 140 -14.81 11.31 26.43
C ASP A 140 -14.06 12.48 27.14
N GLY A 141 -13.61 13.47 26.37
CA GLY A 141 -12.83 14.61 26.88
C GLY A 141 -11.37 14.30 27.29
N GLN A 142 -10.88 13.08 27.02
CA GLN A 142 -9.53 12.64 27.35
C GLN A 142 -8.74 12.23 26.11
N THR A 143 -7.51 12.72 25.97
CA THR A 143 -6.61 12.30 24.89
C THR A 143 -5.96 10.96 25.25
N GLN A 144 -6.09 9.96 24.38
CA GLN A 144 -5.48 8.64 24.53
C GLN A 144 -4.81 8.21 23.22
N GLU A 145 -3.66 7.52 23.31
CA GLU A 145 -3.10 6.83 22.15
C GLU A 145 -3.93 5.59 21.82
N ARG A 146 -4.36 5.48 20.56
CA ARG A 146 -5.10 4.34 20.03
C ARG A 146 -4.50 3.88 18.71
N SER A 147 -4.78 2.63 18.34
CA SER A 147 -4.37 2.10 17.03
C SER A 147 -5.06 2.91 15.93
N MET A 148 -4.35 3.21 14.83
CA MET A 148 -4.97 3.87 13.67
C MET A 148 -6.15 3.07 13.10
N ASP A 149 -6.16 1.75 13.27
CA ASP A 149 -7.26 0.89 12.83
C ASP A 149 -8.58 1.20 13.56
N ASP A 150 -8.51 1.75 14.78
CA ASP A 150 -9.68 2.07 15.62
C ASP A 150 -10.20 3.50 15.40
N VAL A 151 -9.56 4.29 14.53
CA VAL A 151 -9.91 5.69 14.27
C VAL A 151 -11.12 5.76 13.35
N VAL A 152 -12.12 6.57 13.71
CA VAL A 152 -13.38 6.68 12.98
C VAL A 152 -13.67 8.10 12.50
N PRO A 153 -14.49 8.29 11.45
CA PRO A 153 -14.90 9.62 11.01
C PRO A 153 -15.56 10.42 12.14
N GLY A 154 -14.98 11.57 12.46
CA GLY A 154 -15.42 12.46 13.54
C GLY A 154 -14.56 12.42 14.80
N ASP A 155 -13.53 11.56 14.87
CA ASP A 155 -12.53 11.64 15.94
C ASP A 155 -11.74 12.96 15.86
N VAL A 156 -11.42 13.52 17.02
CA VAL A 156 -10.51 14.67 17.14
C VAL A 156 -9.11 14.12 17.37
N VAL A 157 -8.23 14.29 16.38
CA VAL A 157 -6.84 13.82 16.42
C VAL A 157 -5.92 14.95 16.86
N GLN A 158 -4.96 14.63 17.72
CA GLN A 158 -3.92 15.58 18.14
C GLN A 158 -2.64 15.31 17.35
N LEU A 159 -2.25 16.28 16.52
CA LEU A 159 -1.01 16.20 15.74
C LEU A 159 0.11 16.87 16.53
N ALA A 160 1.12 16.10 16.91
CA ALA A 160 2.38 16.61 17.43
C ALA A 160 3.40 16.64 16.29
N THR A 161 4.14 17.75 16.20
CA THR A 161 5.23 17.95 15.21
C THR A 161 6.54 17.39 15.73
#